data_AF-A0A1C5C4W1-F1
#
_entry.id   AF-A0A1C5C4W1-F1
#
_cell.length_a   1.000
_cell.length_b   1.000
_cell.length_c   1.000
_cell.angle_alpha   90.00
_cell.angle_beta   90.00
_cell.angle_gamma   90.00
#
_symmetry.space_group_name_H-M   'P 1'
#
loop_
_entity.id
_entity.type
_entity.pdbx_description
1 polymer ?
#
loop_
_entity_poly.entity_id
_entity_poly.type
_entity_poly.pdbx_seq_one_letter_code
_entity_poly.pdbx_strand_id
1 'polypeptide(L)' 'MTRDGVLRESCLYRGERHDSEIRSVLAPEWRARKD' A
#
# COMPACT_ATOMS: atom_id res chain seq x y z
N MET A 1 -8.02 -4.81 -6.40
CA MET A 1 -6.98 -4.14 -5.59
C MET A 1 -6.56 -2.89 -6.34
N THR A 2 -6.62 -1.75 -5.65
CA THR A 2 -6.54 -0.40 -6.21
C THR A 2 -5.47 0.38 -5.47
N ARG A 3 -4.74 1.26 -6.18
CA ARG A 3 -3.78 2.18 -5.58
C ARG A 3 -4.49 3.48 -5.22
N ASP A 4 -4.55 3.80 -3.94
CA ASP A 4 -5.31 4.96 -3.44
C ASP A 4 -4.41 6.18 -3.25
N GLY A 5 -3.11 5.97 -3.07
CA GLY A 5 -2.18 7.07 -2.96
C GLY A 5 -0.74 6.64 -2.67
N VAL A 6 0.11 7.66 -2.60
CA VAL A 6 1.51 7.55 -2.17
C VAL A 6 1.78 8.63 -1.16
N LEU A 7 2.22 8.22 0.03
CA LEU A 7 2.80 9.13 1.01
C LEU A 7 4.27 9.31 0.65
N ARG A 8 4.65 10.51 0.22
CA ARG A 8 6.03 10.81 -0.16
C ARG A 8 6.88 10.98 1.07
N GLU A 9 8.08 10.39 1.05
CA GLU A 9 9.12 10.57 2.06
C GLU A 9 8.69 10.30 3.51
N SER A 10 7.68 9.45 3.71
CA SER A 10 7.00 9.27 5.00
C SER A 10 7.79 8.45 6.02
N CYS A 11 8.81 7.70 5.58
CA CYS A 11 9.61 6.85 6.43
C CYS A 11 11.10 7.09 6.22
N LEU A 12 11.84 7.36 7.29
CA LEU A 12 13.30 7.42 7.27
C LEU A 12 13.86 6.03 7.58
N TYR A 13 14.39 5.36 6.56
CA TYR A 13 15.03 4.06 6.71
C TYR A 13 16.48 4.15 6.24
N ARG A 14 17.41 3.81 7.14
CA ARG A 14 18.87 3.87 6.89
C ARG A 14 19.37 5.23 6.36
N GLY A 15 18.76 6.32 6.82
CA GLY A 15 19.14 7.68 6.45
C GLY A 15 18.51 8.16 5.13
N GLU A 16 17.75 7.32 4.43
CA GLU A 16 17.03 7.69 3.22
C GLU A 16 15.53 7.76 3.47
N ARG A 17 14.86 8.76 2.90
CA ARG A 17 13.41 8.87 2.97
C ARG A 17 12.78 8.01 1.88
N HIS A 18 11.79 7.24 2.29
CA HIS A 18 11.07 6.30 1.43
C HIS A 18 9.62 6.70 1.32
N ASP A 19 9.07 6.43 0.14
CA ASP A 19 7.66 6.56 -0.14
C ASP A 19 6.90 5.33 0.33
N SER A 20 5.66 5.53 0.78
CA SER A 20 4.75 4.44 1.13
C SER A 20 3.54 4.44 0.22
N GLU A 21 3.30 3.32 -0.44
CA GLU A 21 2.10 3.16 -1.26
C GLU A 21 0.93 2.66 -0.42
N ILE A 22 -0.20 3.34 -0.54
CA ILE A 22 -1.46 2.90 0.07
C ILE A 22 -2.29 2.23 -1.01
N ARG A 23 -2.67 0.98 -0.76
CA ARG A 23 -3.46 0.17 -1.69
C ARG A 23 -4.62 -0.50 -0.97
N SER A 24 -5.84 -0.27 -1.44
CA SER A 24 -7.04 -0.94 -0.95
C SER A 24 -7.35 -2.20 -1.75
N VAL A 25 -7.94 -3.17 -1.08
CA VAL A 25 -8.60 -4.31 -1.70
C VAL A 25 -10.00 -4.42 -1.11
N LEU A 26 -10.99 -4.61 -1.97
CA LEU A 26 -12.35 -4.76 -1.47
C LEU A 26 -12.50 -6.13 -0.80
N ALA A 27 -13.33 -6.20 0.24
CA ALA A 27 -13.53 -7.45 0.97
C ALA A 27 -13.99 -8.64 0.09
N PRO A 28 -14.84 -8.46 -0.94
CA PRO A 28 -15.16 -9.52 -1.90
C PRO A 28 -13.93 -9.98 -2.71
N GLU A 29 -13.12 -9.04 -3.19
CA GLU A 29 -11.91 -9.34 -3.98
C GLU A 29 -10.85 -10.09 -3.16
N TRP A 30 -10.71 -9.74 -1.87
CA TRP A 30 -9.81 -10.44 -0.97
C TRP A 30 -10.27 -11.87 -0.68
N ARG A 31 -11.58 -12.05 -0.47
CA ARG A 31 -12.17 -13.38 -0.25
C ARG A 31 -12.02 -14.28 -1.47
N ALA A 32 -12.27 -13.75 -2.66
CA ALA A 32 -12.14 -14.47 -3.93
C ALA A 32 -10.69 -14.92 -4.27
N ARG A 33 -9.69 -14.46 -3.52
CA ARG A 33 -8.28 -14.83 -3.70
C ARG A 33 -7.78 -15.90 -2.72
N LYS A 34 -8.59 -16.31 -1.74
CA LYS A 34 -8.21 -17.30 -0.72
C LYS A 34 -8.53 -18.75 -1.12
N ASP A 35 -9.25 -18.94 -2.22
CA ASP A 35 -9.55 -20.23 -2.84
C ASP A 35 -8.57 -20.49 -4.00
#